data_AF-A0A0Q7YDB3-F1
#
_entry.id   AF-A0A0Q7YDB3-F1
#
_cell.length_a   1.000
_cell.length_b   1.000
_cell.length_c   1.000
_cell.angle_alpha   90.00
_cell.angle_beta   90.00
_cell.angle_gamma   90.00
#
_symmetry.space_group_name_H-M   'P 1'
#
loop_
_entity.id
_entity.type
_entity.pdbx_description
1 polymer ?
#
loop_
_entity_poly.entity_id
_entity_poly.type
_entity_poly.pdbx_seq_one_letter_code
_entity_poly.pdbx_strand_id
1 'polypeptide(L)'
;MKLLSFAAAFLVAGAAAAQDLPKTQLQIVGGLSNLTAYQQFEQPFWNKTIPEKSGGQITATIKGFNEMGLKGPELMRLMSQGVVPFGTATLSYFASDNPINEAIDLPGLAPDVATARKVTEAFQPIYEKFYGEGSKVKLLGISTYPAQVIFCNADIKGLADLKGKKVRTSGRTQAEFVEAFGGTSVTMAFGEVVPALQNKVVDCAITGSLSGYSAKWYEVSTHLLALPINWNQQIHAVNQAVWDKLDPKVQAFLQENINTMIGDIWKAADTQTQEGYDCNTGAAACTKAIKGKMALVVPTAEDKALLNATLKDKILPTWAARCSADCVKGFNETIGKTLGLTVAK
;
A
#
# COMPACT_ATOMS: atom_id res chain seq x y z
N MET A 1 14.68 -8.74 -68.38
CA MET A 1 14.55 -8.16 -67.03
C MET A 1 13.58 -9.02 -66.24
N LYS A 2 14.08 -9.86 -65.33
CA LYS A 2 13.25 -10.74 -64.48
C LYS A 2 12.77 -9.94 -63.27
N LEU A 3 11.45 -9.75 -63.13
CA LEU A 3 10.85 -9.26 -61.90
C LEU A 3 10.76 -10.42 -60.91
N LEU A 4 11.46 -10.31 -59.78
CA LEU A 4 11.29 -11.15 -58.59
C LEU A 4 10.39 -10.39 -57.62
N SER A 5 9.13 -10.81 -57.52
CA SER A 5 8.22 -10.38 -56.46
C SER A 5 8.53 -11.16 -55.19
N PHE A 6 9.12 -10.49 -54.20
CA PHE A 6 9.20 -10.99 -52.83
C PHE A 6 7.88 -10.64 -52.11
N ALA A 7 7.06 -11.65 -51.83
CA ALA A 7 5.93 -11.52 -50.91
C ALA A 7 6.46 -11.60 -49.47
N ALA A 8 6.42 -10.49 -48.74
CA ALA A 8 6.73 -10.44 -47.31
C ALA A 8 5.53 -11.00 -46.52
N ALA A 9 5.67 -12.21 -45.99
CA ALA A 9 4.74 -12.76 -45.02
C ALA A 9 4.96 -12.09 -43.67
N PHE A 10 4.07 -11.16 -43.29
CA PHE A 10 4.00 -10.63 -41.93
C PHE A 10 3.48 -11.73 -40.99
N LEU A 11 4.35 -12.21 -40.09
CA LEU A 11 3.98 -13.08 -38.97
C LEU A 11 3.17 -12.27 -37.94
N VAL A 12 1.84 -12.39 -38.02
CA VAL A 12 0.91 -11.93 -36.97
C VAL A 12 0.88 -13.00 -35.87
N ALA A 13 1.92 -13.07 -35.04
CA ALA A 13 2.01 -14.07 -33.96
C ALA A 13 1.43 -13.60 -32.60
N GLY A 14 0.83 -12.41 -32.52
CA GLY A 14 0.37 -11.82 -31.25
C GLY A 14 -1.13 -11.87 -30.97
N ALA A 15 -1.99 -12.23 -31.94
CA ALA A 15 -3.45 -12.06 -31.83
C ALA A 15 -4.22 -13.29 -31.31
N ALA A 16 -3.58 -14.46 -31.23
CA ALA A 16 -4.30 -15.72 -31.00
C ALA A 16 -4.81 -15.92 -29.55
N ALA A 17 -4.26 -15.21 -28.55
CA ALA A 17 -4.69 -15.37 -27.16
C ALA A 17 -5.93 -14.51 -26.80
N ALA A 18 -6.26 -13.47 -27.57
CA ALA A 18 -7.36 -12.56 -27.26
C ALA A 18 -8.72 -13.03 -27.81
N GLN A 19 -8.75 -13.96 -28.77
CA GLN A 19 -9.99 -14.36 -29.48
C GLN A 19 -10.93 -15.28 -28.68
N ASP A 20 -10.53 -15.76 -27.51
CA ASP A 20 -11.21 -16.85 -26.79
C ASP A 20 -11.78 -16.45 -25.41
N LEU A 21 -11.71 -15.17 -25.04
CA LEU A 21 -12.25 -14.68 -23.76
C LEU A 21 -13.75 -14.35 -23.88
N PRO A 22 -14.61 -14.80 -22.93
CA PRO A 22 -16.01 -14.41 -22.91
C PRO A 22 -16.18 -12.94 -22.50
N LYS A 23 -17.24 -12.30 -23.02
CA LYS A 23 -17.57 -10.92 -22.67
C LYS A 23 -17.83 -10.79 -21.17
N THR A 24 -17.06 -9.92 -20.52
CA THR A 24 -17.11 -9.70 -19.08
C THR A 24 -17.08 -8.20 -18.78
N GLN A 25 -17.96 -7.75 -17.88
CA GLN A 25 -17.95 -6.38 -17.38
C GLN A 25 -17.70 -6.39 -15.87
N LEU A 26 -16.71 -5.61 -15.42
CA LEU A 26 -16.26 -5.56 -14.04
C LEU A 26 -16.56 -4.20 -13.40
N GLN A 27 -16.86 -4.22 -12.11
CA GLN A 27 -17.04 -3.04 -11.26
C GLN A 27 -16.02 -3.08 -10.13
N ILE A 28 -15.16 -2.06 -10.05
CA ILE A 28 -14.03 -2.01 -9.12
C ILE A 28 -14.16 -0.78 -8.22
N VAL A 29 -13.95 -0.98 -6.92
CA VAL A 29 -13.71 0.10 -5.97
C VAL A 29 -12.22 0.16 -5.66
N GLY A 30 -11.52 1.14 -6.25
CA GLY A 30 -10.08 1.29 -6.09
C GLY A 30 -9.67 2.02 -4.81
N GLY A 31 -8.36 2.20 -4.66
CA GLY A 31 -7.77 2.96 -3.56
C GLY A 31 -8.11 4.46 -3.55
N LEU A 32 -7.32 5.25 -2.80
CA LEU A 32 -7.51 6.69 -2.70
C LEU A 32 -7.28 7.38 -4.05
N SER A 33 -8.31 8.01 -4.61
CA SER A 33 -8.29 8.48 -6.00
C SER A 33 -7.32 9.64 -6.30
N ASN A 34 -6.87 10.34 -5.26
CA ASN A 34 -5.91 11.43 -5.36
C ASN A 34 -4.44 10.97 -5.23
N LEU A 35 -4.18 9.68 -5.01
CA LEU A 35 -2.83 9.15 -4.84
C LEU A 35 -2.30 8.52 -6.13
N THR A 36 -0.97 8.48 -6.26
CA THR A 36 -0.26 7.95 -7.44
C THR A 36 -0.55 6.48 -7.68
N ALA A 37 -0.68 5.66 -6.63
CA ALA A 37 -1.06 4.25 -6.75
C ALA A 37 -2.36 4.07 -7.55
N TYR A 38 -3.37 4.90 -7.28
CA TYR A 38 -4.62 4.88 -8.04
C TYR A 38 -4.46 5.49 -9.43
N GLN A 39 -3.95 6.73 -9.52
CA GLN A 39 -3.95 7.50 -10.76
C GLN A 39 -3.03 6.94 -11.83
N GLN A 40 -1.89 6.37 -11.44
CA GLN A 40 -0.86 5.89 -12.37
C GLN A 40 -0.97 4.38 -12.63
N PHE A 41 -1.57 3.61 -11.71
CA PHE A 41 -1.62 2.15 -11.83
C PHE A 41 -3.06 1.63 -11.88
N GLU A 42 -3.83 1.70 -10.77
CA GLU A 42 -5.15 1.04 -10.72
C GLU A 42 -6.11 1.58 -11.79
N GLN A 43 -6.27 2.90 -11.89
CA GLN A 43 -7.24 3.47 -12.80
C GLN A 43 -6.90 3.18 -14.28
N PRO A 44 -5.67 3.45 -14.78
CA PRO A 44 -5.31 3.09 -16.14
C PRO A 44 -5.36 1.58 -16.40
N PHE A 45 -4.99 0.76 -15.41
CA PHE A 45 -5.03 -0.70 -15.53
C PHE A 45 -6.45 -1.19 -15.86
N TRP A 46 -7.43 -0.81 -15.04
CA TRP A 46 -8.81 -1.26 -15.23
C TRP A 46 -9.46 -0.59 -16.45
N ASN A 47 -9.30 0.71 -16.63
CA ASN A 47 -10.02 1.44 -17.70
C ASN A 47 -9.37 1.29 -19.09
N LYS A 48 -8.09 0.92 -19.18
CA LYS A 48 -7.35 0.85 -20.46
C LYS A 48 -6.65 -0.48 -20.66
N THR A 49 -5.76 -0.88 -19.77
CA THR A 49 -4.91 -2.06 -19.98
C THR A 49 -5.71 -3.35 -20.13
N ILE A 50 -6.71 -3.58 -19.28
CA ILE A 50 -7.57 -4.77 -19.34
C ILE A 50 -8.41 -4.80 -20.64
N PRO A 51 -9.14 -3.74 -21.01
CA PRO A 51 -9.80 -3.67 -22.33
C PRO A 51 -8.86 -3.89 -23.50
N GLU A 52 -7.71 -3.22 -23.54
CA GLU A 52 -6.77 -3.33 -24.67
C GLU A 52 -6.19 -4.74 -24.81
N LYS A 53 -5.70 -5.33 -23.71
CA LYS A 53 -5.10 -6.67 -23.74
C LYS A 53 -6.12 -7.79 -23.98
N SER A 54 -7.39 -7.57 -23.66
CA SER A 54 -8.46 -8.54 -23.91
C SER A 54 -9.16 -8.33 -25.26
N GLY A 55 -8.70 -7.38 -26.08
CA GLY A 55 -9.38 -7.04 -27.35
C GLY A 55 -10.81 -6.51 -27.15
N GLY A 56 -11.09 -5.89 -26.00
CA GLY A 56 -12.41 -5.37 -25.62
C GLY A 56 -13.36 -6.40 -25.01
N GLN A 57 -12.95 -7.67 -24.87
CA GLN A 57 -13.78 -8.72 -24.29
C GLN A 57 -14.01 -8.53 -22.80
N ILE A 58 -13.02 -7.98 -22.08
CA ILE A 58 -13.14 -7.64 -20.67
C ILE A 58 -13.12 -6.13 -20.54
N THR A 59 -14.20 -5.57 -20.01
CA THR A 59 -14.31 -4.14 -19.70
C THR A 59 -14.45 -3.94 -18.20
N ALA A 60 -14.03 -2.78 -17.72
CA ALA A 60 -14.09 -2.45 -16.30
C ALA A 60 -14.41 -0.97 -16.11
N THR A 61 -15.08 -0.67 -15.00
CA THR A 61 -15.17 0.68 -14.45
C THR A 61 -14.62 0.68 -13.04
N ILE A 62 -13.75 1.65 -12.75
CA ILE A 62 -13.15 1.85 -11.44
C ILE A 62 -13.48 3.22 -10.88
N LYS A 63 -13.79 3.24 -9.58
CA LYS A 63 -13.95 4.46 -8.80
C LYS A 63 -13.20 4.34 -7.48
N GLY A 64 -12.46 5.37 -7.08
CA GLY A 64 -11.79 5.37 -5.78
C GLY A 64 -12.79 5.44 -4.63
N PHE A 65 -12.54 4.71 -3.55
CA PHE A 65 -13.51 4.60 -2.46
C PHE A 65 -13.91 5.96 -1.84
N ASN A 66 -12.98 6.92 -1.78
CA ASN A 66 -13.20 8.25 -1.25
C ASN A 66 -14.21 9.05 -2.10
N GLU A 67 -14.27 8.81 -3.41
CA GLU A 67 -15.26 9.44 -4.31
C GLU A 67 -16.67 8.84 -4.14
N MET A 68 -16.76 7.71 -3.44
CA MET A 68 -18.02 7.06 -3.05
C MET A 68 -18.46 7.46 -1.63
N GLY A 69 -17.72 8.36 -0.97
CA GLY A 69 -17.99 8.77 0.41
C GLY A 69 -17.55 7.76 1.46
N LEU A 70 -16.78 6.74 1.06
CA LEU A 70 -16.22 5.75 1.97
C LEU A 70 -14.93 6.28 2.63
N LYS A 71 -14.65 5.83 3.85
CA LYS A 71 -13.45 6.23 4.60
C LYS A 71 -12.31 5.21 4.50
N GLY A 72 -12.63 3.96 4.18
CA GLY A 72 -11.65 2.89 3.94
C GLY A 72 -11.79 1.68 4.86
N PRO A 73 -11.90 1.83 6.20
CA PRO A 73 -12.04 0.69 7.14
C PRO A 73 -13.17 -0.29 6.79
N GLU A 74 -14.26 0.20 6.20
CA GLU A 74 -15.42 -0.59 5.81
C GLU A 74 -15.21 -1.46 4.56
N LEU A 75 -14.17 -1.23 3.76
CA LEU A 75 -13.99 -1.85 2.44
C LEU A 75 -13.86 -3.37 2.51
N MET A 76 -13.09 -3.89 3.46
CA MET A 76 -12.90 -5.33 3.62
C MET A 76 -14.23 -6.04 3.90
N ARG A 77 -15.05 -5.45 4.79
CA ARG A 77 -16.41 -5.94 5.08
C ARG A 77 -17.32 -5.86 3.85
N LEU A 78 -17.29 -4.77 3.10
CA LEU A 78 -18.11 -4.62 1.88
C LEU A 78 -17.72 -5.61 0.78
N MET A 79 -16.43 -5.93 0.64
CA MET A 79 -15.95 -6.98 -0.26
C MET A 79 -16.41 -8.37 0.19
N SER A 80 -16.29 -8.66 1.49
CA SER A 80 -16.78 -9.90 2.09
C SER A 80 -18.27 -10.12 1.82
N GLN A 81 -19.07 -9.06 1.89
CA GLN A 81 -20.51 -9.08 1.62
C GLN A 81 -20.88 -9.08 0.12
N GLY A 82 -19.91 -8.90 -0.79
CA GLY A 82 -20.14 -8.82 -2.23
C GLY A 82 -20.75 -7.50 -2.71
N VAL A 83 -20.93 -6.52 -1.82
CA VAL A 83 -21.37 -5.15 -2.17
C VAL A 83 -20.32 -4.46 -3.02
N VAL A 84 -19.04 -4.69 -2.70
CA VAL A 84 -17.89 -4.32 -3.53
C VAL A 84 -17.35 -5.60 -4.17
N PRO A 85 -17.62 -5.86 -5.47
CA PRO A 85 -17.24 -7.12 -6.10
C PRO A 85 -15.72 -7.28 -6.17
N PHE A 86 -15.03 -6.25 -6.66
CA PHE A 86 -13.58 -6.11 -6.67
C PHE A 86 -13.20 -4.85 -5.91
N GLY A 87 -12.15 -4.92 -5.09
CA GLY A 87 -11.68 -3.73 -4.41
C GLY A 87 -10.25 -3.75 -3.93
N THR A 88 -9.78 -2.55 -3.64
CA THR A 88 -8.48 -2.27 -3.02
C THR A 88 -8.72 -1.78 -1.59
N ALA A 89 -8.07 -2.39 -0.60
CA ALA A 89 -8.18 -1.97 0.78
C ALA A 89 -6.82 -1.89 1.47
N THR A 90 -6.59 -0.82 2.24
CA THR A 90 -5.37 -0.63 3.02
C THR A 90 -5.42 -1.47 4.31
N LEU A 91 -4.44 -2.35 4.52
CA LEU A 91 -4.41 -3.30 5.64
C LEU A 91 -4.52 -2.60 7.02
N SER A 92 -3.85 -1.46 7.18
CA SER A 92 -3.83 -0.72 8.45
C SER A 92 -5.21 -0.22 8.89
N TYR A 93 -6.16 -0.02 7.97
CA TYR A 93 -7.49 0.50 8.27
C TYR A 93 -8.41 -0.52 8.95
N PHE A 94 -8.13 -1.81 8.79
CA PHE A 94 -8.88 -2.90 9.42
C PHE A 94 -7.95 -3.83 10.22
N ALA A 95 -6.78 -3.32 10.62
CA ALA A 95 -5.86 -4.00 11.53
C ALA A 95 -6.50 -4.31 12.90
N SER A 96 -7.42 -3.45 13.35
CA SER A 96 -8.14 -3.65 14.60
C SER A 96 -9.03 -4.89 14.62
N ASP A 97 -9.50 -5.33 13.45
CA ASP A 97 -10.43 -6.45 13.32
C ASP A 97 -9.72 -7.79 13.56
N ASN A 98 -8.46 -7.89 13.11
CA ASN A 98 -7.60 -9.03 13.39
C ASN A 98 -6.12 -8.62 13.32
N PRO A 99 -5.31 -8.87 14.37
CA PRO A 99 -3.89 -8.48 14.39
C PRO A 99 -3.05 -9.15 13.31
N ILE A 100 -3.51 -10.23 12.68
CA ILE A 100 -2.81 -10.84 11.55
C ILE A 100 -2.58 -9.82 10.41
N ASN A 101 -3.50 -8.88 10.22
CA ASN A 101 -3.44 -7.84 9.18
C ASN A 101 -2.24 -6.89 9.36
N GLU A 102 -1.64 -6.87 10.55
CA GLU A 102 -0.48 -6.05 10.89
C GLU A 102 0.86 -6.73 10.51
N ALA A 103 0.85 -8.06 10.30
CA ALA A 103 2.05 -8.90 10.30
C ALA A 103 3.16 -8.48 9.32
N ILE A 104 2.77 -8.01 8.13
CA ILE A 104 3.72 -7.67 7.05
C ILE A 104 4.20 -6.22 7.07
N ASP A 105 3.66 -5.39 7.95
CA ASP A 105 3.85 -3.93 7.89
C ASP A 105 4.01 -3.28 9.28
N LEU A 106 4.58 -4.04 10.22
CA LEU A 106 4.95 -3.54 11.54
C LEU A 106 6.03 -2.44 11.44
N PRO A 107 5.94 -1.37 12.23
CA PRO A 107 6.96 -0.31 12.27
C PRO A 107 8.38 -0.84 12.52
N GLY A 108 9.28 -0.53 11.60
CA GLY A 108 10.68 -0.96 11.62
C GLY A 108 10.95 -2.35 11.03
N LEU A 109 9.92 -3.10 10.61
CA LEU A 109 10.06 -4.48 10.11
C LEU A 109 10.89 -4.56 8.83
N ALA A 110 10.68 -3.61 7.91
CA ALA A 110 11.32 -3.59 6.61
C ALA A 110 11.95 -2.20 6.36
N PRO A 111 13.30 -2.07 6.36
CA PRO A 111 13.97 -0.80 6.19
C PRO A 111 13.94 -0.27 4.74
N ASP A 112 13.64 -1.13 3.77
CA ASP A 112 13.61 -0.83 2.33
C ASP A 112 12.49 -1.60 1.61
N VAL A 113 12.14 -1.17 0.39
CA VAL A 113 11.08 -1.77 -0.43
C VAL A 113 11.37 -3.23 -0.76
N ALA A 114 12.63 -3.57 -1.01
CA ALA A 114 13.03 -4.94 -1.34
C ALA A 114 12.72 -5.91 -0.18
N THR A 115 13.05 -5.51 1.05
CA THR A 115 12.75 -6.26 2.27
C THR A 115 11.25 -6.31 2.50
N ALA A 116 10.53 -5.19 2.32
CA ALA A 116 9.08 -5.11 2.46
C ALA A 116 8.38 -6.10 1.51
N ARG A 117 8.80 -6.12 0.24
CA ARG A 117 8.27 -7.06 -0.75
C ARG A 117 8.54 -8.51 -0.37
N LYS A 118 9.77 -8.82 0.07
CA LYS A 118 10.16 -10.19 0.47
C LYS A 118 9.31 -10.71 1.63
N VAL A 119 9.05 -9.89 2.65
CA VAL A 119 8.20 -10.30 3.78
C VAL A 119 6.73 -10.45 3.37
N THR A 120 6.25 -9.59 2.49
CA THR A 120 4.89 -9.68 1.93
C THR A 120 4.70 -10.96 1.15
N GLU A 121 5.61 -11.28 0.22
CA GLU A 121 5.56 -12.50 -0.57
C GLU A 121 5.66 -13.76 0.30
N ALA A 122 6.48 -13.73 1.36
CA ALA A 122 6.59 -14.85 2.31
C ALA A 122 5.29 -15.10 3.10
N PHE A 123 4.55 -14.05 3.45
CA PHE A 123 3.34 -14.14 4.26
C PHE A 123 2.05 -14.27 3.41
N GLN A 124 2.11 -13.95 2.12
CA GLN A 124 0.95 -13.92 1.23
C GLN A 124 0.10 -15.21 1.28
N PRO A 125 0.66 -16.44 1.27
CA PRO A 125 -0.15 -17.66 1.38
C PRO A 125 -0.99 -17.77 2.66
N ILE A 126 -0.49 -17.20 3.77
CA ILE A 126 -1.23 -17.14 5.04
C ILE A 126 -2.42 -16.19 4.90
N TYR A 127 -2.24 -15.04 4.26
CA TYR A 127 -3.34 -14.12 3.97
C TYR A 127 -4.35 -14.69 2.99
N GLU A 128 -3.91 -15.38 1.93
CA GLU A 128 -4.81 -16.06 0.99
C GLU A 128 -5.72 -17.04 1.71
N LYS A 129 -5.17 -17.87 2.60
CA LYS A 129 -5.94 -18.77 3.45
C LYS A 129 -6.87 -18.02 4.39
N PHE A 130 -6.33 -17.05 5.14
CA PHE A 130 -7.08 -16.29 6.16
C PHE A 130 -8.29 -15.57 5.56
N TYR A 131 -8.10 -14.83 4.47
CA TYR A 131 -9.17 -14.07 3.83
C TYR A 131 -10.15 -14.97 3.06
N GLY A 132 -9.66 -16.03 2.41
CA GLY A 132 -10.51 -16.99 1.70
C GLY A 132 -11.44 -17.75 2.65
N GLU A 133 -10.90 -18.32 3.73
CA GLU A 133 -11.66 -19.09 4.70
C GLU A 133 -12.53 -18.19 5.59
N GLY A 134 -11.97 -17.09 6.10
CA GLY A 134 -12.61 -16.22 7.08
C GLY A 134 -13.52 -15.16 6.47
N SER A 135 -12.99 -14.37 5.53
CA SER A 135 -13.70 -13.21 4.96
C SER A 135 -14.43 -13.51 3.66
N LYS A 136 -14.32 -14.72 3.11
CA LYS A 136 -14.93 -15.09 1.81
C LYS A 136 -14.51 -14.14 0.68
N VAL A 137 -13.23 -13.74 0.68
CA VAL A 137 -12.64 -12.99 -0.42
C VAL A 137 -11.41 -13.72 -0.92
N LYS A 138 -11.22 -13.70 -2.24
CA LYS A 138 -9.98 -14.13 -2.86
C LYS A 138 -9.03 -12.95 -2.91
N LEU A 139 -7.85 -13.13 -2.34
CA LEU A 139 -6.73 -12.22 -2.55
C LEU A 139 -6.21 -12.38 -3.98
N LEU A 140 -6.09 -11.26 -4.68
CA LEU A 140 -5.52 -11.16 -6.04
C LEU A 140 -4.06 -10.68 -5.98
N GLY A 141 -3.67 -10.01 -4.89
CA GLY A 141 -2.29 -9.73 -4.54
C GLY A 141 -2.18 -8.55 -3.58
N ILE A 142 -0.94 -8.17 -3.25
CA ILE A 142 -0.64 -7.13 -2.28
C ILE A 142 0.30 -6.12 -2.91
N SER A 143 -0.09 -4.85 -2.94
CA SER A 143 0.76 -3.75 -3.38
C SER A 143 1.19 -2.87 -2.21
N THR A 144 2.08 -1.93 -2.46
CA THR A 144 2.62 -1.02 -1.45
C THR A 144 2.33 0.44 -1.80
N TYR A 145 2.31 1.31 -0.79
CA TYR A 145 2.57 2.73 -0.99
C TYR A 145 4.08 3.01 -0.90
N PRO A 146 4.53 4.24 -1.23
CA PRO A 146 5.86 4.71 -0.86
C PRO A 146 6.07 4.69 0.66
N ALA A 147 7.34 4.80 1.08
CA ALA A 147 7.72 4.73 2.49
C ALA A 147 6.90 5.71 3.34
N GLN A 148 6.33 5.18 4.42
CA GLN A 148 5.61 5.98 5.39
C GLN A 148 6.61 6.71 6.27
N VAL A 149 6.53 8.03 6.26
CA VAL A 149 7.46 8.96 6.91
C VAL A 149 6.71 10.01 7.73
N ILE A 150 7.42 10.76 8.55
CA ILE A 150 6.82 11.72 9.48
C ILE A 150 6.85 13.13 8.90
N PHE A 151 5.67 13.73 8.79
CA PHE A 151 5.47 15.15 8.51
C PHE A 151 5.17 15.85 9.84
N CYS A 152 5.85 16.96 10.14
CA CYS A 152 5.61 17.74 11.36
C CYS A 152 5.42 19.22 11.06
N ASN A 153 4.45 19.84 11.73
CA ASN A 153 4.34 21.29 11.87
C ASN A 153 4.98 21.76 13.19
N ALA A 154 6.15 21.20 13.48
CA ALA A 154 6.95 21.46 14.66
C ALA A 154 8.40 21.14 14.34
N ASP A 155 9.34 21.78 15.05
CA ASP A 155 10.75 21.48 14.90
C ASP A 155 11.04 20.06 15.42
N ILE A 156 11.69 19.28 14.56
CA ILE A 156 12.19 17.93 14.85
C ILE A 156 13.55 17.75 14.17
N LYS A 157 14.44 17.00 14.80
CA LYS A 157 15.79 16.68 14.30
C LYS A 157 15.99 15.18 14.10
N GLY A 158 15.09 14.37 14.61
CA GLY A 158 15.15 12.92 14.52
C GLY A 158 13.97 12.27 15.25
N LEU A 159 14.05 10.96 15.41
CA LEU A 159 12.97 10.13 15.93
C LEU A 159 12.68 10.40 17.42
N ALA A 160 13.71 10.73 18.21
CA ALA A 160 13.56 11.02 19.65
C ALA A 160 12.67 12.25 19.93
N ASP A 161 12.56 13.17 18.97
CA ASP A 161 11.76 14.41 19.12
C ASP A 161 10.25 14.16 18.97
N LEU A 162 9.81 12.92 18.71
CA LEU A 162 8.40 12.54 18.82
C LEU A 162 7.89 12.59 20.26
N LYS A 163 8.78 12.55 21.25
CA LYS A 163 8.40 12.62 22.66
C LYS A 163 7.58 13.87 22.96
N GLY A 164 6.37 13.67 23.48
CA GLY A 164 5.43 14.74 23.81
C GLY A 164 4.69 15.35 22.60
N LYS A 165 4.91 14.85 21.37
CA LYS A 165 4.15 15.29 20.19
C LYS A 165 2.85 14.52 20.06
N LYS A 166 1.79 15.20 19.60
CA LYS A 166 0.57 14.55 19.12
C LYS A 166 0.78 14.18 17.64
N VAL A 167 0.74 12.88 17.33
CA VAL A 167 1.03 12.38 15.99
C VAL A 167 -0.19 11.68 15.44
N ARG A 168 -0.65 12.13 14.26
CA ARG A 168 -1.66 11.39 13.51
C ARG A 168 -1.09 10.09 12.98
N THR A 169 -1.84 9.01 13.19
CA THR A 169 -1.53 7.68 12.67
C THR A 169 -2.66 7.16 11.79
N SER A 170 -2.35 6.25 10.86
CA SER A 170 -3.35 5.59 10.00
C SER A 170 -4.01 4.39 10.65
N GLY A 171 -3.40 3.81 11.68
CA GLY A 171 -3.88 2.62 12.36
C GLY A 171 -3.06 2.30 13.61
N ARG A 172 -3.42 1.18 14.24
CA ARG A 172 -2.91 0.75 15.55
C ARG A 172 -1.39 0.60 15.59
N THR A 173 -0.79 -0.03 14.57
CA THR A 173 0.67 -0.30 14.57
C THR A 173 1.49 1.00 14.65
N GLN A 174 1.10 2.01 13.87
CA GLN A 174 1.71 3.34 13.96
C GLN A 174 1.41 4.03 15.29
N ALA A 175 0.24 3.80 15.91
CA ALA A 175 -0.08 4.33 17.23
C ALA A 175 0.89 3.79 18.29
N GLU A 176 1.11 2.48 18.31
CA GLU A 176 2.04 1.81 19.21
C GLU A 176 3.48 2.27 19.00
N PHE A 177 3.88 2.50 17.75
CA PHE A 177 5.15 3.12 17.42
C PHE A 177 5.26 4.52 18.04
N VAL A 178 4.30 5.41 17.81
CA VAL A 178 4.32 6.78 18.37
C VAL A 178 4.40 6.75 19.90
N GLU A 179 3.62 5.88 20.54
CA GLU A 179 3.60 5.72 21.99
C GLU A 179 4.92 5.17 22.54
N ALA A 180 5.59 4.26 21.83
CA ALA A 180 6.90 3.73 22.21
C ALA A 180 7.99 4.82 22.24
N PHE A 181 7.82 5.92 21.48
CA PHE A 181 8.67 7.11 21.50
C PHE A 181 8.18 8.20 22.47
N GLY A 182 7.17 7.92 23.28
CA GLY A 182 6.60 8.87 24.24
C GLY A 182 5.77 9.98 23.61
N GLY A 183 5.32 9.79 22.36
CA GLY A 183 4.32 10.64 21.71
C GLY A 183 2.90 10.21 22.09
N THR A 184 1.91 11.00 21.66
CA THR A 184 0.48 10.68 21.77
C THR A 184 -0.08 10.43 20.38
N SER A 185 -0.67 9.26 20.15
CA SER A 185 -1.30 8.94 18.86
C SER A 185 -2.71 9.52 18.75
N VAL A 186 -3.06 10.02 17.56
CA VAL A 186 -4.44 10.34 17.19
C VAL A 186 -4.77 9.65 15.86
N THR A 187 -5.56 8.57 15.91
CA THR A 187 -5.96 7.85 14.69
C THR A 187 -7.11 8.59 13.99
N MET A 188 -6.92 8.94 12.72
CA MET A 188 -7.95 9.59 11.89
C MET A 188 -7.75 9.27 10.41
N ALA A 189 -8.79 9.46 9.59
CA ALA A 189 -8.74 9.14 8.18
C ALA A 189 -7.81 10.09 7.41
N PHE A 190 -7.27 9.63 6.28
CA PHE A 190 -6.30 10.40 5.48
C PHE A 190 -6.83 11.79 5.06
N GLY A 191 -8.11 11.88 4.69
CA GLY A 191 -8.75 13.15 4.31
C GLY A 191 -8.93 14.17 5.44
N GLU A 192 -8.78 13.75 6.71
CA GLU A 192 -8.99 14.60 7.89
C GLU A 192 -7.67 15.24 8.37
N VAL A 193 -6.52 14.86 7.79
CA VAL A 193 -5.20 15.22 8.33
C VAL A 193 -4.81 16.67 8.07
N VAL A 194 -5.08 17.19 6.86
CA VAL A 194 -4.77 18.60 6.52
C VAL A 194 -5.41 19.57 7.51
N PRO A 195 -6.74 19.54 7.76
CA PRO A 195 -7.34 20.42 8.75
C PRO A 195 -6.85 20.13 10.17
N ALA A 196 -6.51 18.88 10.52
CA ALA A 196 -5.96 18.56 11.84
C ALA A 196 -4.57 19.18 12.08
N LEU A 197 -3.69 19.19 11.07
CA LEU A 197 -2.39 19.86 11.13
C LEU A 197 -2.53 21.39 11.13
N GLN A 198 -3.42 21.94 10.29
CA GLN A 198 -3.70 23.39 10.23
C GLN A 198 -4.21 23.92 11.57
N ASN A 199 -5.13 23.21 12.19
CA ASN A 199 -5.75 23.60 13.46
C ASN A 199 -4.94 23.13 14.68
N LYS A 200 -3.74 22.56 14.48
CA LYS A 200 -2.85 22.06 15.54
C LYS A 200 -3.52 21.05 16.49
N VAL A 201 -4.49 20.30 15.98
CA VAL A 201 -5.07 19.13 16.67
C VAL A 201 -3.97 18.09 16.86
N VAL A 202 -3.13 17.91 15.83
CA VAL A 202 -1.90 17.12 15.87
C VAL A 202 -0.71 17.99 15.47
N ASP A 203 0.47 17.68 16.01
CA ASP A 203 1.73 18.34 15.70
C ASP A 203 2.42 17.70 14.49
N CYS A 204 2.23 16.38 14.34
CA CYS A 204 2.82 15.59 13.27
C CYS A 204 1.81 14.58 12.70
N ALA A 205 2.14 13.97 11.57
CA ALA A 205 1.37 12.92 10.94
C ALA A 205 2.28 11.96 10.17
N ILE A 206 1.91 10.68 10.14
CA ILE A 206 2.62 9.65 9.37
C ILE A 206 1.82 9.34 8.09
N THR A 207 2.50 9.35 6.94
CA THR A 207 1.97 8.89 5.64
C THR A 207 3.10 8.63 4.63
N GLY A 208 2.76 8.08 3.46
CA GLY A 208 3.70 7.88 2.35
C GLY A 208 4.29 9.20 1.88
N SER A 209 5.60 9.27 1.63
CA SER A 209 6.27 10.54 1.28
C SER A 209 5.59 11.25 0.09
N LEU A 210 5.36 10.53 -1.02
CA LEU A 210 4.66 11.08 -2.19
C LEU A 210 3.15 11.24 -1.95
N SER A 211 2.54 10.42 -1.09
CA SER A 211 1.13 10.56 -0.72
C SER A 211 0.87 11.87 0.02
N GLY A 212 1.74 12.24 0.96
CA GLY A 212 1.68 13.54 1.64
C GLY A 212 1.87 14.71 0.68
N TYR A 213 2.77 14.57 -0.31
CA TYR A 213 2.92 15.56 -1.38
C TYR A 213 1.65 15.71 -2.22
N SER A 214 1.07 14.59 -2.71
CA SER A 214 -0.16 14.59 -3.51
C SER A 214 -1.35 15.21 -2.78
N ALA A 215 -1.39 15.08 -1.45
CA ALA A 215 -2.40 15.69 -0.58
C ALA A 215 -2.01 17.07 -0.05
N LYS A 216 -0.90 17.65 -0.54
CA LYS A 216 -0.40 18.99 -0.19
C LYS A 216 -0.10 19.20 1.30
N TRP A 217 0.34 18.16 2.00
CA TRP A 217 0.71 18.27 3.42
C TRP A 217 1.88 19.23 3.66
N TYR A 218 2.69 19.52 2.63
CA TYR A 218 3.74 20.54 2.64
C TYR A 218 3.23 21.98 2.84
N GLU A 219 1.93 22.25 2.66
CA GLU A 219 1.34 23.57 2.94
C GLU A 219 1.07 23.77 4.43
N VAL A 220 1.06 22.68 5.21
CA VAL A 220 0.59 22.64 6.60
C VAL A 220 1.59 21.95 7.54
N SER A 221 2.79 21.67 7.03
CA SER A 221 3.90 21.03 7.74
C SER A 221 5.20 21.78 7.40
N THR A 222 6.14 21.78 8.33
CA THR A 222 7.43 22.47 8.19
C THR A 222 8.62 21.51 8.06
N HIS A 223 8.53 20.29 8.60
CA HIS A 223 9.61 19.30 8.62
C HIS A 223 9.16 17.95 8.10
N LEU A 224 10.05 17.28 7.36
CA LEU A 224 9.88 15.92 6.85
C LEU A 224 11.02 15.04 7.35
N LEU A 225 10.75 14.13 8.30
CA LEU A 225 11.72 13.13 8.71
C LEU A 225 11.67 11.94 7.76
N ALA A 226 12.70 11.83 6.91
CA ALA A 226 12.83 10.82 5.87
C ALA A 226 13.30 9.47 6.42
N LEU A 227 12.64 9.00 7.47
CA LEU A 227 12.82 7.68 8.06
C LEU A 227 11.66 6.78 7.64
N PRO A 228 11.88 5.76 6.78
CA PRO A 228 10.89 4.73 6.50
C PRO A 228 10.47 4.01 7.78
N ILE A 229 9.21 4.17 8.19
CA ILE A 229 8.64 3.50 9.38
C ILE A 229 8.00 2.18 8.96
N ASN A 230 7.16 2.24 7.94
CA ASN A 230 6.46 1.11 7.33
C ASN A 230 6.05 1.50 5.89
N TRP A 231 5.21 0.70 5.23
CA TRP A 231 4.91 0.80 3.80
C TRP A 231 3.41 0.92 3.48
N ASN A 232 2.55 0.77 4.49
CA ASN A 232 1.09 0.90 4.45
C ASN A 232 0.44 0.07 3.33
N GLN A 233 0.74 -1.21 3.31
CA GLN A 233 0.41 -2.08 2.18
C GLN A 233 -1.10 -2.26 1.96
N GLN A 234 -1.46 -2.58 0.72
CA GLN A 234 -2.84 -2.70 0.25
C GLN A 234 -3.11 -4.09 -0.30
N ILE A 235 -4.26 -4.66 0.06
CA ILE A 235 -4.79 -5.85 -0.59
C ILE A 235 -5.60 -5.45 -1.82
N HIS A 236 -5.41 -6.21 -2.91
CA HIS A 236 -6.29 -6.23 -4.07
C HIS A 236 -7.07 -7.53 -3.97
N ALA A 237 -8.39 -7.44 -3.87
CA ALA A 237 -9.23 -8.59 -3.60
C ALA A 237 -10.53 -8.57 -4.38
N VAL A 238 -11.16 -9.73 -4.43
CA VAL A 238 -12.48 -9.95 -5.04
C VAL A 238 -13.31 -10.80 -4.11
N ASN A 239 -14.60 -10.54 -4.03
CA ASN A 239 -15.53 -11.43 -3.35
C ASN A 239 -15.41 -12.86 -3.93
N GLN A 240 -15.31 -13.88 -3.08
CA GLN A 240 -15.07 -15.26 -3.53
C GLN A 240 -16.16 -15.74 -4.49
N ALA A 241 -17.43 -15.52 -4.15
CA ALA A 241 -18.55 -15.95 -4.99
C ALA A 241 -18.65 -15.17 -6.32
N VAL A 242 -18.14 -13.94 -6.37
CA VAL A 242 -18.00 -13.20 -7.64
C VAL A 242 -16.89 -13.81 -8.48
N TRP A 243 -15.74 -14.10 -7.89
CA TRP A 243 -14.62 -14.71 -8.59
C TRP A 243 -15.00 -16.07 -9.18
N ASP A 244 -15.64 -16.93 -8.39
CA ASP A 244 -16.01 -18.30 -8.80
C ASP A 244 -17.03 -18.33 -9.95
N LYS A 245 -17.74 -17.23 -10.21
CA LYS A 245 -18.66 -17.09 -11.35
C LYS A 245 -17.96 -16.67 -12.64
N LEU A 246 -16.73 -16.17 -12.59
CA LEU A 246 -15.96 -15.81 -13.76
C LEU A 246 -15.48 -17.06 -14.49
N ASP A 247 -15.42 -16.99 -15.81
CA ASP A 247 -14.81 -18.04 -16.62
C ASP A 247 -13.33 -18.26 -16.22
N PRO A 248 -12.85 -19.51 -16.11
CA PRO A 248 -11.46 -19.79 -15.75
C PRO A 248 -10.42 -19.08 -16.62
N LYS A 249 -10.69 -18.85 -17.91
CA LYS A 249 -9.80 -18.07 -18.79
C LYS A 249 -9.76 -16.60 -18.38
N VAL A 250 -10.90 -16.03 -17.97
CA VAL A 250 -10.98 -14.66 -17.43
C VAL A 250 -10.24 -14.56 -16.10
N GLN A 251 -10.43 -15.53 -15.21
CA GLN A 251 -9.70 -15.60 -13.94
C GLN A 251 -8.18 -15.59 -14.15
N ALA A 252 -7.68 -16.48 -15.02
CA ALA A 252 -6.27 -16.57 -15.35
C ALA A 252 -5.74 -15.27 -15.97
N PHE A 253 -6.46 -14.72 -16.95
CA PHE A 253 -6.11 -13.44 -17.59
C PHE A 253 -6.04 -12.29 -16.59
N LEU A 254 -7.02 -12.17 -15.69
CA LEU A 254 -7.03 -11.12 -14.67
C LEU A 254 -5.87 -11.31 -13.69
N GLN A 255 -5.64 -12.53 -13.19
CA GLN A 255 -4.57 -12.79 -12.22
C GLN A 255 -3.19 -12.45 -12.79
N GLU A 256 -2.90 -12.84 -14.03
CA GLU A 256 -1.61 -12.52 -14.69
C GLU A 256 -1.40 -11.01 -14.81
N ASN A 257 -2.43 -10.29 -15.26
CA ASN A 257 -2.34 -8.86 -15.48
C ASN A 257 -2.31 -8.07 -14.16
N ILE A 258 -3.02 -8.52 -13.13
CA ILE A 258 -2.95 -7.94 -11.78
C ILE A 258 -1.56 -8.14 -11.18
N ASN A 259 -0.96 -9.34 -11.35
CA ASN A 259 0.41 -9.59 -10.90
C ASN A 259 1.41 -8.61 -11.53
N THR A 260 1.21 -8.29 -12.83
CA THR A 260 2.03 -7.29 -13.53
C THR A 260 1.85 -5.90 -12.92
N MET A 261 0.60 -5.43 -12.75
CA MET A 261 0.31 -4.12 -12.14
C MET A 261 0.92 -4.01 -10.74
N ILE A 262 0.74 -5.03 -9.90
CA ILE A 262 1.29 -5.08 -8.54
C ILE A 262 2.82 -5.03 -8.59
N GLY A 263 3.44 -5.80 -9.48
CA GLY A 263 4.89 -5.77 -9.69
C GLY A 263 5.41 -4.38 -10.07
N ASP A 264 4.68 -3.64 -10.89
CA ASP A 264 5.04 -2.28 -11.30
C ASP A 264 4.84 -1.25 -10.19
N ILE A 265 3.79 -1.39 -9.36
CA ILE A 265 3.62 -0.58 -8.14
C ILE A 265 4.82 -0.79 -7.19
N TRP A 266 5.23 -2.04 -6.96
CA TRP A 266 6.39 -2.34 -6.13
C TRP A 266 7.69 -1.75 -6.68
N LYS A 267 7.94 -1.83 -8.00
CA LYS A 267 9.11 -1.21 -8.64
C LYS A 267 9.10 0.31 -8.49
N ALA A 268 7.93 0.94 -8.53
CA ALA A 268 7.79 2.38 -8.43
C ALA A 268 7.98 2.90 -7.00
N ALA A 269 7.80 2.07 -5.97
CA ALA A 269 7.74 2.51 -4.58
C ALA A 269 9.02 3.21 -4.09
N ASP A 270 10.22 2.73 -4.44
CA ASP A 270 11.49 3.38 -4.07
C ASP A 270 11.63 4.74 -4.76
N THR A 271 11.41 4.77 -6.08
CA THR A 271 11.47 6.01 -6.87
C THR A 271 10.46 7.04 -6.38
N GLN A 272 9.23 6.62 -6.10
CA GLN A 272 8.19 7.49 -5.55
C GLN A 272 8.52 7.92 -4.12
N THR A 273 9.21 7.08 -3.34
CA THR A 273 9.67 7.47 -2.00
C THR A 273 10.61 8.67 -2.10
N GLN A 274 11.61 8.58 -2.97
CA GLN A 274 12.57 9.66 -3.22
C GLN A 274 11.91 10.90 -3.85
N GLU A 275 11.04 10.72 -4.86
CA GLU A 275 10.27 11.82 -5.45
C GLU A 275 9.46 12.57 -4.39
N GLY A 276 8.87 11.84 -3.44
CA GLY A 276 8.17 12.42 -2.30
C GLY A 276 9.09 13.29 -1.42
N TYR A 277 10.31 12.85 -1.13
CA TYR A 277 11.27 13.67 -0.38
C TYR A 277 11.62 14.94 -1.17
N ASP A 278 11.94 14.79 -2.44
CA ASP A 278 12.35 15.91 -3.29
C ASP A 278 11.23 16.95 -3.43
N CYS A 279 10.00 16.49 -3.67
CA CYS A 279 8.88 17.39 -3.94
C CYS A 279 8.29 18.06 -2.70
N ASN A 280 8.28 17.40 -1.54
CA ASN A 280 7.85 18.05 -0.29
C ASN A 280 8.86 19.10 0.21
N THR A 281 10.15 18.92 -0.09
CA THR A 281 11.24 19.79 0.41
C THR A 281 11.65 20.87 -0.59
N GLY A 282 11.21 20.76 -1.84
CA GLY A 282 11.53 21.72 -2.88
C GLY A 282 12.89 21.51 -3.53
N ALA A 283 13.43 20.29 -3.46
CA ALA A 283 14.68 19.94 -4.12
C ALA A 283 14.60 20.17 -5.64
N ALA A 284 15.77 20.42 -6.23
CA ALA A 284 15.91 20.61 -7.68
C ALA A 284 15.42 19.39 -8.47
N ALA A 285 15.62 18.19 -7.92
CA ALA A 285 15.21 16.91 -8.52
C ALA A 285 13.69 16.73 -8.63
N CYS A 286 12.88 17.46 -7.87
CA CYS A 286 11.43 17.41 -8.05
C CYS A 286 11.03 17.97 -9.42
N THR A 287 10.34 17.16 -10.22
CA THR A 287 9.88 17.50 -11.58
C THR A 287 8.47 18.09 -11.61
N LYS A 288 7.78 18.16 -10.46
CA LYS A 288 6.43 18.71 -10.37
C LYS A 288 6.43 20.24 -10.39
N ALA A 289 5.36 20.80 -10.95
CA ALA A 289 5.19 22.24 -11.09
C ALA A 289 5.12 22.98 -9.74
N ILE A 290 4.42 22.40 -8.76
CA ILE A 290 4.31 22.96 -7.40
C ILE A 290 5.24 22.17 -6.48
N LYS A 291 6.10 22.88 -5.76
CA LYS A 291 7.05 22.28 -4.83
C LYS A 291 6.76 22.76 -3.42
N GLY A 292 6.97 21.87 -2.45
CA GLY A 292 7.02 22.24 -1.05
C GLY A 292 8.32 22.97 -0.71
N LYS A 293 8.48 23.30 0.58
CA LYS A 293 9.64 24.00 1.12
C LYS A 293 10.00 23.50 2.52
N MET A 294 9.57 22.28 2.83
CA MET A 294 9.80 21.68 4.14
C MET A 294 11.29 21.43 4.37
N ALA A 295 11.74 21.56 5.60
CA ALA A 295 13.07 21.11 6.00
C ALA A 295 13.13 19.58 5.97
N LEU A 296 14.07 19.03 5.20
CA LEU A 296 14.36 17.59 5.21
C LEU A 296 15.17 17.25 6.46
N VAL A 297 14.64 16.36 7.28
CA VAL A 297 15.35 15.78 8.41
C VAL A 297 15.83 14.40 7.99
N VAL A 298 17.15 14.28 7.80
CA VAL A 298 17.79 13.03 7.38
C VAL A 298 17.98 12.15 8.63
N PRO A 299 17.49 10.90 8.62
CA PRO A 299 17.64 10.02 9.78
C PRO A 299 19.10 9.67 10.03
N THR A 300 19.49 9.79 11.29
CA THR A 300 20.82 9.41 11.79
C THR A 300 20.97 7.89 11.92
N ALA A 301 22.19 7.43 12.20
CA ALA A 301 22.42 6.01 12.51
C ALA A 301 21.71 5.62 13.81
N GLU A 302 21.66 6.55 14.75
CA GLU A 302 20.97 6.43 16.04
C GLU A 302 19.46 6.28 15.84
N ASP A 303 18.83 7.07 14.94
CA ASP A 303 17.40 6.92 14.62
C ASP A 303 17.08 5.52 14.09
N LYS A 304 17.91 5.00 13.18
CA LYS A 304 17.74 3.67 12.59
C LYS A 304 17.94 2.56 13.63
N ALA A 305 18.96 2.70 14.48
CA ALA A 305 19.22 1.75 15.56
C ALA A 305 18.06 1.74 16.57
N LEU A 306 17.53 2.90 16.90
CA LEU A 306 16.42 3.05 17.84
C LEU A 306 15.11 2.49 17.27
N LEU A 307 14.82 2.70 15.98
CA LEU A 307 13.69 2.07 15.29
C LEU A 307 13.79 0.54 15.34
N ASN A 308 14.97 -0.02 15.02
CA ASN A 308 15.20 -1.47 15.05
C ASN A 308 15.09 -2.06 16.47
N ALA A 309 15.63 -1.38 17.48
CA ALA A 309 15.49 -1.79 18.87
C ALA A 309 14.00 -1.77 19.29
N THR A 310 13.29 -0.70 18.95
CA THR A 310 11.86 -0.54 19.28
C THR A 310 11.00 -1.62 18.63
N LEU A 311 11.29 -2.01 17.38
CA LEU A 311 10.65 -3.15 16.74
C LEU A 311 10.73 -4.40 17.63
N LYS A 312 11.94 -4.75 18.09
CA LYS A 312 12.20 -5.98 18.85
C LYS A 312 11.67 -5.92 20.28
N ASP A 313 11.88 -4.80 20.95
CA ASP A 313 11.66 -4.69 22.39
C ASP A 313 10.20 -4.29 22.73
N LYS A 314 9.49 -3.68 21.78
CA LYS A 314 8.15 -3.12 22.00
C LYS A 314 7.13 -3.60 20.98
N ILE A 315 7.37 -3.39 19.69
CA ILE A 315 6.34 -3.62 18.65
C ILE A 315 6.02 -5.10 18.49
N LEU A 316 7.03 -5.95 18.26
CA LEU A 316 6.82 -7.39 18.07
C LEU A 316 6.14 -8.05 19.29
N PRO A 317 6.60 -7.84 20.55
CA PRO A 317 5.92 -8.41 21.72
C PRO A 317 4.48 -7.91 21.86
N THR A 318 4.24 -6.62 21.65
CA THR A 318 2.91 -6.01 21.81
C THR A 318 1.93 -6.55 20.77
N TRP A 319 2.38 -6.69 19.52
CA TRP A 319 1.62 -7.32 18.45
C TRP A 319 1.34 -8.81 18.73
N ALA A 320 2.36 -9.58 19.11
CA ALA A 320 2.21 -11.01 19.37
C ALA A 320 1.28 -11.32 20.54
N ALA A 321 1.27 -10.49 21.58
CA ALA A 321 0.35 -10.62 22.71
C ALA A 321 -1.13 -10.55 22.29
N ARG A 322 -1.45 -9.85 21.19
CA ARG A 322 -2.80 -9.82 20.60
C ARG A 322 -3.08 -10.98 19.66
N CYS A 323 -2.04 -11.56 19.07
CA CYS A 323 -2.19 -12.57 18.04
C CYS A 323 -2.66 -13.93 18.58
N SER A 324 -3.38 -14.67 17.74
CA SER A 324 -3.62 -16.09 17.97
C SER A 324 -2.29 -16.86 17.92
N ALA A 325 -2.28 -18.09 18.44
CA ALA A 325 -1.09 -18.94 18.32
C ALA A 325 -0.74 -19.20 16.85
N ASP A 326 -1.76 -19.38 15.99
CA ASP A 326 -1.57 -19.56 14.55
C ASP A 326 -1.03 -18.30 13.86
N CYS A 327 -1.45 -17.10 14.28
CA CYS A 327 -0.87 -15.85 13.78
C CYS A 327 0.63 -15.77 14.08
N VAL A 328 1.03 -16.01 15.34
CA VAL A 328 2.45 -15.98 15.75
C VAL A 328 3.25 -17.08 15.04
N LYS A 329 2.69 -18.29 14.95
CA LYS A 329 3.30 -19.40 14.22
C LYS A 329 3.52 -19.05 12.75
N GLY A 330 2.48 -18.55 12.08
CA GLY A 330 2.55 -18.13 10.69
C GLY A 330 3.62 -17.09 10.45
N PHE A 331 3.74 -16.10 11.34
CA PHE A 331 4.80 -15.10 11.27
C PHE A 331 6.19 -15.73 11.43
N ASN A 332 6.42 -16.53 12.48
CA ASN A 332 7.72 -17.14 12.75
C ASN A 332 8.18 -18.06 11.60
N GLU A 333 7.26 -18.85 11.02
CA GLU A 333 7.56 -19.78 9.91
C GLU A 333 7.84 -19.08 8.57
N THR A 334 7.45 -17.82 8.41
CA THR A 334 7.58 -17.05 7.15
C THR A 334 8.46 -15.80 7.31
N ILE A 335 7.89 -14.70 7.82
CA ILE A 335 8.57 -13.40 8.02
C ILE A 335 9.73 -13.55 9.00
N GLY A 336 9.49 -14.23 10.13
CA GLY A 336 10.51 -14.50 11.13
C GLY A 336 11.72 -15.20 10.54
N LYS A 337 11.50 -16.30 9.81
CA LYS A 337 12.56 -16.99 9.05
C LYS A 337 13.25 -16.10 8.01
N THR A 338 12.49 -15.26 7.31
CA THR A 338 12.99 -14.36 6.27
C THR A 338 13.92 -13.28 6.80
N LEU A 339 13.65 -12.78 8.01
CA LEU A 339 14.36 -11.67 8.65
C LEU A 339 15.28 -12.10 9.81
N GLY A 340 15.30 -13.39 10.17
CA GLY A 340 16.00 -13.86 11.37
C GLY A 340 15.37 -13.36 12.67
N LEU A 341 14.04 -13.19 12.68
CA LEU A 341 13.26 -12.76 13.84
C LEU A 341 12.45 -13.93 14.40
N THR A 342 12.14 -13.88 15.69
CA THR A 342 11.21 -14.81 16.33
C THR A 342 10.45 -14.05 17.39
N VAL A 343 9.15 -14.31 17.49
CA VAL A 343 8.29 -13.71 18.49
C VAL A 343 7.62 -14.80 19.32
N ALA A 344 7.58 -14.59 20.63
CA ALA A 344 6.87 -15.45 21.56
C ALA A 344 5.46 -14.89 21.82
N LYS A 345 4.54 -15.79 22.13
CA LYS A 345 3.22 -15.45 22.64
C LYS A 345 3.26 -15.34 24.16
#